data_AF-A0A968SM83-F1
#
_entry.id   AF-A0A968SM83-F1
#
_cell.length_a   1.000
_cell.length_b   1.000
_cell.length_c   1.000
_cell.angle_alpha   90.00
_cell.angle_beta   90.00
_cell.angle_gamma   90.00
#
_symmetry.space_group_name_H-M   'P 1'
#
loop_
_entity.id
_entity.type
_entity.pdbx_description
1 polymer ?
#
loop_
_entity_poly.entity_id
_entity_poly.type
_entity_poly.pdbx_seq_one_letter_code
_entity_poly.pdbx_strand_id
1 'polypeptide(L)'
;MSIVKLDGLQKMIEEISKSHNLPETAVRQALRKALLKGYERYRRAQNLAHFEEDHFDNFEVDLDLEEECFRVLATKTIVGEVTDDDHQISLADVQEVDPEAQLGGEVVIDITPDQNEFGRMAAIQTKQVLAQELRDQQRQLIQEEFQELEEEVVQARVLRFDRKSVIMAVRSSFDKPEVEADLPQKEQLPNDTYRVGSTFKVLLKKV
;
A
#
# COMPACT_ATOMS: atom_id res chain seq x y z
N MET A 1 -24.51 11.87 6.01
CA MET A 1 -23.37 11.67 5.08
C MET A 1 -22.25 12.62 5.47
N SER A 2 -21.27 12.12 6.20
CA SER A 2 -20.13 12.89 6.68
C SER A 2 -18.98 12.78 5.70
N ILE A 3 -18.82 13.79 4.83
CA ILE A 3 -17.62 13.95 4.00
C ILE A 3 -16.45 14.23 4.94
N VAL A 4 -15.39 13.42 4.90
CA VAL A 4 -14.17 13.68 5.67
C VAL A 4 -13.19 14.45 4.79
N LYS A 5 -12.95 15.71 5.13
CA LYS A 5 -12.00 16.56 4.41
C LYS A 5 -10.56 16.21 4.77
N LEU A 6 -9.72 16.17 3.76
CA LEU A 6 -8.27 15.98 3.79
C LEU A 6 -7.61 17.18 3.10
N ASP A 7 -7.66 18.34 3.75
CA ASP A 7 -7.12 19.57 3.20
C ASP A 7 -5.66 19.39 2.72
N GLY A 8 -5.39 19.72 1.46
CA GLY A 8 -4.07 19.58 0.85
C GLY A 8 -3.70 18.16 0.39
N LEU A 9 -4.67 17.26 0.22
CA LEU A 9 -4.47 15.89 -0.26
C LEU A 9 -3.64 15.84 -1.56
N GLN A 10 -3.94 16.71 -2.53
CA GLN A 10 -3.22 16.73 -3.80
C GLN A 10 -1.73 17.05 -3.60
N LYS A 11 -1.43 18.09 -2.81
CA LYS A 11 -0.03 18.47 -2.49
C LYS A 11 0.69 17.35 -1.75
N MET A 12 0.01 16.69 -0.80
CA MET A 12 0.56 15.56 -0.07
C MET A 12 0.92 14.39 -0.99
N ILE A 13 0.05 14.06 -1.95
CA ILE A 13 0.32 13.00 -2.94
C ILE A 13 1.53 13.37 -3.80
N GLU A 14 1.61 14.62 -4.28
CA GLU A 14 2.74 15.10 -5.07
C GLU A 14 4.06 15.07 -4.28
N GLU A 15 4.04 15.49 -3.02
CA GLU A 15 5.21 15.47 -2.13
C GLU A 15 5.68 14.04 -1.82
N ILE A 16 4.74 13.12 -1.54
CA ILE A 16 5.04 11.70 -1.30
C ILE A 16 5.57 11.06 -2.58
N SER A 17 4.95 11.32 -3.73
CA SER A 17 5.38 10.81 -5.04
C SER A 17 6.82 11.22 -5.32
N LYS A 18 7.17 12.50 -5.13
CA LYS A 18 8.54 13.01 -5.35
C LYS A 18 9.55 12.45 -4.35
N SER A 19 9.22 12.44 -3.05
CA SER A 19 10.15 11.98 -2.01
C SER A 19 10.42 10.49 -2.06
N HIS A 20 9.43 9.69 -2.44
CA HIS A 20 9.55 8.25 -2.57
C HIS A 20 9.86 7.77 -4.00
N ASN A 21 9.95 8.68 -4.98
CA ASN A 21 10.16 8.33 -6.39
C ASN A 21 9.15 7.26 -6.89
N LEU A 22 7.89 7.45 -6.51
CA LEU A 22 6.78 6.57 -6.88
C LEU A 22 5.81 7.32 -7.81
N PRO A 23 5.16 6.64 -8.77
CA PRO A 23 4.10 7.26 -9.54
C PRO A 23 2.94 7.64 -8.62
N GLU A 24 2.26 8.76 -8.90
CA GLU A 24 1.12 9.22 -8.10
C GLU A 24 0.01 8.17 -7.99
N THR A 25 -0.17 7.34 -9.03
CA THR A 25 -1.12 6.23 -9.02
C THR A 25 -0.83 5.22 -7.92
N ALA A 26 0.45 4.85 -7.71
CA ALA A 26 0.87 3.96 -6.64
C ALA A 26 0.66 4.61 -5.25
N VAL A 27 0.94 5.91 -5.13
CA VAL A 27 0.70 6.66 -3.87
C VAL A 27 -0.80 6.70 -3.55
N ARG A 28 -1.66 6.93 -4.55
CA ARG A 28 -3.13 6.92 -4.39
C ARG A 28 -3.63 5.54 -3.96
N GLN A 29 -3.16 4.48 -4.61
CA GLN A 29 -3.50 3.10 -4.22
C GLN A 29 -3.05 2.77 -2.81
N ALA A 30 -1.82 3.15 -2.45
CA ALA A 30 -1.29 2.96 -1.11
C ALA A 30 -2.12 3.70 -0.06
N LEU A 31 -2.57 4.92 -0.38
CA LEU A 31 -3.43 5.71 0.51
C LEU A 31 -4.82 5.08 0.67
N ARG A 32 -5.46 4.61 -0.41
CA ARG A 32 -6.75 3.89 -0.34
C ARG A 32 -6.65 2.68 0.56
N LYS A 33 -5.64 1.84 0.35
CA LYS A 33 -5.41 0.64 1.17
C LYS A 33 -5.11 0.98 2.62
N ALA A 34 -4.33 2.03 2.86
CA ALA A 34 -4.02 2.48 4.21
C ALA A 34 -5.26 2.99 4.97
N LEU A 35 -6.11 3.77 4.29
CA LEU A 35 -7.39 4.26 4.84
C LEU A 35 -8.35 3.11 5.11
N LEU A 36 -8.43 2.12 4.21
CA LEU A 36 -9.24 0.92 4.39
C LEU A 36 -8.78 0.14 5.63
N LYS A 37 -7.47 -0.09 5.78
CA LYS A 37 -6.90 -0.73 6.98
C LYS A 37 -7.13 0.10 8.25
N GLY A 38 -7.17 1.43 8.13
CA GLY A 38 -7.60 2.33 9.21
C GLY A 38 -9.06 2.08 9.61
N TYR A 39 -9.94 1.89 8.62
CA TYR A 39 -11.34 1.55 8.82
C TYR A 39 -11.56 0.17 9.44
N GLU A 40 -10.87 -0.87 8.94
CA GLU A 40 -10.92 -2.20 9.55
C GLU A 40 -10.56 -2.16 11.03
N ARG A 41 -9.51 -1.40 11.39
CA ARG A 41 -9.09 -1.23 12.78
C ARG A 41 -10.14 -0.50 13.61
N TYR A 42 -10.77 0.54 13.06
CA TYR A 42 -11.86 1.26 13.71
C TYR A 42 -13.06 0.33 13.96
N ARG A 43 -13.50 -0.44 12.96
CA ARG A 43 -14.64 -1.37 13.08
C ARG A 43 -14.35 -2.48 14.11
N ARG A 44 -13.15 -3.04 14.10
CA ARG A 44 -12.67 -4.02 15.11
C ARG A 44 -12.56 -3.46 16.52
N ALA A 45 -12.35 -2.15 16.67
CA ALA A 45 -12.32 -1.52 18.00
C ALA A 45 -13.72 -1.27 18.57
N GLN A 46 -14.70 -0.99 17.70
CA GLN A 46 -16.09 -0.78 18.08
C GLN A 46 -16.82 -2.10 18.37
N ASN A 47 -16.48 -3.16 17.66
CA ASN A 47 -17.13 -4.45 17.80
C ASN A 47 -16.11 -5.52 18.22
N LEU A 48 -16.28 -6.11 19.41
CA LEU A 48 -15.40 -7.16 19.96
C LEU A 48 -15.57 -8.53 19.27
N ALA A 49 -16.32 -8.57 18.18
CA ALA A 49 -16.50 -9.77 17.36
C ALA A 49 -15.19 -10.18 16.67
N HIS A 50 -15.03 -11.49 16.47
CA HIS A 50 -13.97 -12.00 15.62
C HIS A 50 -14.44 -11.87 14.17
N PHE A 51 -13.76 -11.00 13.41
CA PHE A 51 -13.97 -10.87 11.97
C PHE A 51 -13.00 -11.79 11.24
N GLU A 52 -13.49 -12.51 10.24
CA GLU A 52 -12.64 -13.29 9.32
C GLU A 52 -11.75 -12.34 8.49
N GLU A 53 -10.74 -12.88 7.82
CA GLU A 53 -9.77 -12.05 7.07
C GLU A 53 -10.40 -11.36 5.86
N ASP A 54 -11.39 -12.00 5.25
CA ASP A 54 -12.13 -11.60 4.04
C ASP A 54 -13.41 -10.78 4.35
N HIS A 55 -13.76 -10.59 5.63
CA HIS A 55 -14.95 -9.83 6.05
C HIS A 55 -14.97 -8.39 5.49
N PHE A 56 -13.81 -7.83 5.17
CA PHE A 56 -13.70 -6.45 4.70
C PHE A 56 -13.48 -6.32 3.18
N ASP A 57 -13.58 -7.43 2.43
CA ASP A 57 -13.30 -7.44 0.99
C ASP A 57 -14.36 -6.70 0.17
N ASN A 58 -15.57 -6.52 0.71
CA ASN A 58 -16.64 -5.75 0.06
C ASN A 58 -16.51 -4.23 0.26
N PHE A 59 -15.48 -3.76 0.99
CA PHE A 59 -15.26 -2.35 1.26
C PHE A 59 -14.18 -1.76 0.36
N GLU A 60 -14.46 -0.59 -0.21
CA GLU A 60 -13.52 0.21 -0.99
C GLU A 60 -13.42 1.63 -0.43
N VAL A 61 -12.25 2.26 -0.59
CA VAL A 61 -12.08 3.68 -0.30
C VAL A 61 -12.04 4.45 -1.61
N ASP A 62 -13.00 5.34 -1.79
CA ASP A 62 -12.97 6.32 -2.84
C ASP A 62 -12.26 7.59 -2.36
N LEU A 63 -11.40 8.14 -3.21
CA LEU A 63 -10.61 9.34 -2.93
C LEU A 63 -10.97 10.40 -3.96
N ASP A 64 -11.59 11.48 -3.50
CA ASP A 64 -11.91 12.64 -4.31
C ASP A 64 -10.80 13.70 -4.14
N LEU A 65 -10.10 13.97 -5.24
CA LEU A 65 -9.00 14.94 -5.28
C LEU A 65 -9.49 16.37 -5.47
N GLU A 66 -10.68 16.56 -6.04
CA GLU A 66 -11.27 17.88 -6.27
C GLU A 66 -11.92 18.41 -5.00
N GLU A 67 -12.68 17.55 -4.33
CA GLU A 67 -13.30 17.87 -3.03
C GLU A 67 -12.34 17.71 -1.85
N GLU A 68 -11.11 17.22 -2.11
CA GLU A 68 -10.10 16.85 -1.11
C GLU A 68 -10.71 16.02 0.02
N CYS A 69 -11.40 14.94 -0.32
CA CYS A 69 -12.09 14.11 0.65
C CYS A 69 -11.95 12.61 0.33
N PHE A 70 -12.35 11.77 1.29
CA PHE A 70 -12.48 10.34 1.04
C PHE A 70 -13.82 9.83 1.54
N ARG A 71 -14.27 8.74 0.92
CA ARG A 71 -15.48 8.01 1.31
C ARG A 71 -15.14 6.54 1.44
N VAL A 72 -15.70 5.89 2.44
CA VAL A 72 -15.67 4.42 2.56
C VAL A 72 -16.97 3.91 1.97
N LEU A 73 -16.85 3.09 0.93
CA LEU A 73 -17.95 2.49 0.21
C LEU A 73 -18.02 1.01 0.58
N ALA A 74 -19.22 0.48 0.79
CA ALA A 74 -19.45 -0.95 0.98
C ALA A 74 -20.38 -1.45 -0.12
N THR A 75 -20.00 -2.54 -0.78
CA THR A 75 -20.89 -3.28 -1.67
C THR A 75 -21.71 -4.25 -0.83
N LYS A 76 -23.03 -4.08 -0.84
CA LYS A 76 -23.95 -4.89 -0.03
C LYS A 76 -24.96 -5.63 -0.92
N THR A 77 -25.31 -6.84 -0.51
CA THR A 77 -26.34 -7.65 -1.16
C THR A 77 -27.73 -7.25 -0.67
N ILE A 78 -28.68 -7.12 -1.59
CA ILE A 78 -30.06 -6.75 -1.30
C ILE A 78 -30.83 -7.98 -0.83
N VAL A 79 -31.30 -7.96 0.42
CA VAL A 79 -32.01 -9.07 1.07
C VAL A 79 -33.35 -8.64 1.64
N GLY A 80 -34.22 -9.60 1.94
CA GLY A 80 -35.50 -9.32 2.61
C GLY A 80 -35.34 -9.07 4.11
N GLU A 81 -34.47 -9.82 4.77
CA GLU A 81 -34.19 -9.72 6.20
C GLU A 81 -32.67 -9.64 6.40
N VAL A 82 -32.20 -8.59 7.08
CA VAL A 82 -30.77 -8.32 7.27
C VAL A 82 -30.25 -9.15 8.43
N THR A 83 -29.28 -10.01 8.15
CA THR A 83 -28.57 -10.83 9.14
C THR A 83 -27.18 -10.32 9.44
N ASP A 84 -26.53 -9.71 8.45
CA ASP A 84 -25.22 -9.06 8.59
C ASP A 84 -25.30 -7.64 8.00
N ASP A 85 -25.25 -6.63 8.87
CA ASP A 85 -25.30 -5.23 8.47
C ASP A 85 -24.08 -4.81 7.64
N ASP A 86 -22.93 -5.47 7.74
CA ASP A 86 -21.74 -5.07 6.96
C ASP A 86 -21.85 -5.52 5.49
N HIS A 87 -22.58 -6.61 5.20
CA HIS A 87 -22.67 -7.23 3.87
C HIS A 87 -24.06 -7.15 3.23
N GLN A 88 -25.10 -6.85 4.01
CA GLN A 88 -26.48 -6.92 3.56
C GLN A 88 -27.22 -5.60 3.78
N ILE A 89 -28.19 -5.32 2.92
CA ILE A 89 -29.14 -4.22 3.09
C ILE A 89 -30.55 -4.70 2.75
N SER A 90 -31.55 -4.14 3.43
CA SER A 90 -32.93 -4.48 3.17
C SER A 90 -33.38 -3.93 1.82
N LEU A 91 -34.21 -4.69 1.10
CA LEU A 91 -34.84 -4.21 -0.14
C LEU A 91 -35.60 -2.90 0.08
N ALA A 92 -36.24 -2.75 1.25
CA ALA A 92 -37.01 -1.55 1.58
C ALA A 92 -36.12 -0.30 1.60
N ASP A 93 -34.95 -0.37 2.24
CA ASP A 93 -34.02 0.77 2.34
C ASP A 93 -33.46 1.14 0.96
N VAL A 94 -33.18 0.15 0.10
CA VAL A 94 -32.66 0.40 -1.25
C VAL A 94 -33.73 1.01 -2.15
N GLN A 95 -34.99 0.54 -2.03
CA GLN A 95 -36.10 1.03 -2.84
C GLN A 95 -36.50 2.49 -2.56
N GLU A 96 -36.09 3.06 -1.43
CA GLU A 96 -36.24 4.50 -1.16
C GLU A 96 -35.39 5.37 -2.10
N VAL A 97 -34.24 4.85 -2.54
CA VAL A 97 -33.28 5.56 -3.40
C VAL A 97 -33.36 5.10 -4.84
N ASP A 98 -33.51 3.77 -5.05
CA ASP A 98 -33.65 3.14 -6.37
C ASP A 98 -34.87 2.21 -6.41
N PRO A 99 -36.02 2.68 -6.94
CA PRO A 99 -37.24 1.88 -7.03
C PRO A 99 -37.14 0.64 -7.92
N GLU A 100 -36.13 0.55 -8.80
CA GLU A 100 -35.94 -0.61 -9.69
C GLU A 100 -35.12 -1.75 -9.05
N ALA A 101 -34.64 -1.54 -7.82
CA ALA A 101 -33.86 -2.52 -7.08
C ALA A 101 -34.62 -3.84 -6.83
N GLN A 102 -33.89 -4.96 -6.94
CA GLN A 102 -34.42 -6.32 -6.82
C GLN A 102 -33.66 -7.13 -5.76
N LEU A 103 -34.35 -8.10 -5.16
CA LEU A 103 -33.73 -9.06 -4.23
C LEU A 103 -32.61 -9.84 -4.91
N GLY A 104 -31.49 -10.00 -4.19
CA GLY A 104 -30.30 -10.68 -4.68
C GLY A 104 -29.39 -9.81 -5.56
N GLY A 105 -29.75 -8.54 -5.81
CA GLY A 105 -28.85 -7.57 -6.42
C GLY A 105 -27.77 -7.08 -5.47
N GLU A 106 -26.83 -6.29 -5.99
CA GLU A 106 -25.79 -5.60 -5.21
C GLU A 106 -25.94 -4.10 -5.34
N VAL A 107 -25.64 -3.37 -4.26
CA VAL A 107 -25.66 -1.91 -4.23
C VAL A 107 -24.44 -1.39 -3.47
N VAL A 108 -23.87 -0.28 -3.94
CA VAL A 108 -22.75 0.39 -3.29
C VAL A 108 -23.30 1.50 -2.38
N ILE A 109 -22.88 1.49 -1.12
CA ILE A 109 -23.37 2.41 -0.10
C ILE A 109 -22.21 3.13 0.57
N ASP A 110 -22.37 4.43 0.77
CA ASP A 110 -21.44 5.22 1.58
C ASP A 110 -21.69 4.94 3.08
N ILE A 111 -20.68 4.34 3.72
CA ILE A 111 -20.69 3.98 5.14
C ILE A 111 -19.63 4.76 5.92
N THR A 112 -19.20 5.92 5.39
CA THR A 112 -18.16 6.75 5.99
C THR A 112 -18.55 7.17 7.41
N PRO A 113 -17.79 6.75 8.43
CA PRO A 113 -18.09 7.07 9.82
C PRO A 113 -17.77 8.53 10.18
N ASP A 114 -18.34 9.01 11.28
CA ASP A 114 -18.15 10.38 11.75
C ASP A 114 -16.69 10.72 12.09
N GLN A 115 -16.27 11.93 11.72
CA GLN A 115 -14.87 12.39 11.72
C GLN A 115 -14.16 12.30 13.09
N ASN A 116 -14.87 12.40 14.21
CA ASN A 116 -14.24 12.57 15.52
C ASN A 116 -13.51 11.32 16.03
N GLU A 117 -14.11 10.14 15.90
CA GLU A 117 -13.54 8.89 16.38
C GLU A 117 -12.75 8.17 15.29
N PHE A 118 -13.31 8.12 14.08
CA PHE A 118 -12.62 7.54 12.92
C PHE A 118 -11.35 8.32 12.61
N GLY A 119 -11.42 9.65 12.50
CA GLY A 119 -10.29 10.47 12.07
C GLY A 119 -9.03 10.27 12.92
N ARG A 120 -9.16 10.12 14.24
CA ARG A 120 -8.01 9.92 15.14
C ARG A 120 -7.42 8.51 15.04
N MET A 121 -8.24 7.47 15.10
CA MET A 121 -7.76 6.08 15.01
C MET A 121 -7.27 5.74 13.61
N ALA A 122 -8.00 6.19 12.59
CA ALA A 122 -7.63 6.05 11.20
C ALA A 122 -6.33 6.79 10.90
N ALA A 123 -6.11 8.02 11.38
CA ALA A 123 -4.86 8.75 11.09
C ALA A 123 -3.59 8.02 11.57
N ILE A 124 -3.60 7.45 12.78
CA ILE A 124 -2.44 6.75 13.34
C ILE A 124 -2.15 5.46 12.54
N GLN A 125 -3.19 4.64 12.33
CA GLN A 125 -3.05 3.39 11.60
C GLN A 125 -2.72 3.61 10.12
N THR A 126 -3.44 4.53 9.47
CA THR A 126 -3.23 4.91 8.07
C THR A 126 -1.81 5.38 7.87
N LYS A 127 -1.25 6.21 8.76
CA LYS A 127 0.15 6.65 8.63
C LYS A 127 1.13 5.48 8.65
N GLN A 128 0.93 4.52 9.55
CA GLN A 128 1.81 3.35 9.66
C GLN A 128 1.66 2.42 8.45
N VAL A 129 0.42 2.13 8.05
CA VAL A 129 0.13 1.26 6.88
C VAL A 129 0.61 1.93 5.60
N LEU A 130 0.37 3.23 5.43
CA LEU A 130 0.85 4.00 4.27
C LEU A 130 2.37 3.94 4.16
N ALA A 131 3.10 4.17 5.25
CA ALA A 131 4.56 4.09 5.23
C ALA A 131 5.06 2.67 4.89
N GLN A 132 4.33 1.63 5.31
CA GLN A 132 4.65 0.25 4.93
C GLN A 132 4.38 0.02 3.44
N GLU A 133 3.20 0.40 2.97
CA GLU A 133 2.76 0.17 1.59
C GLU A 133 3.62 0.94 0.58
N LEU A 134 4.02 2.19 0.90
CA LEU A 134 4.95 2.95 0.08
C LEU A 134 6.31 2.23 -0.02
N ARG A 135 6.81 1.66 1.08
CA ARG A 135 8.06 0.88 1.04
C ARG A 135 7.91 -0.40 0.23
N ASP A 136 6.76 -1.07 0.32
CA ASP A 136 6.48 -2.29 -0.43
C ASP A 136 6.37 -1.99 -1.94
N GLN A 137 5.69 -0.90 -2.32
CA GLN A 137 5.64 -0.41 -3.70
C GLN A 137 7.02 -0.01 -4.24
N GLN A 138 7.84 0.69 -3.45
CA GLN A 138 9.22 1.00 -3.82
C GLN A 138 10.04 -0.27 -4.03
N ARG A 139 9.91 -1.23 -3.12
CA ARG A 139 10.60 -2.51 -3.21
C ARG A 139 10.19 -3.28 -4.45
N GLN A 140 8.90 -3.30 -4.79
CA GLN A 140 8.39 -3.96 -5.97
C GLN A 140 8.96 -3.33 -7.25
N LEU A 141 8.96 -2.00 -7.38
CA LEU A 141 9.54 -1.32 -8.54
C LEU A 141 11.04 -1.57 -8.67
N ILE A 142 11.77 -1.56 -7.55
CA ILE A 142 13.19 -1.91 -7.53
C ILE A 142 13.38 -3.36 -7.98
N GLN A 143 12.56 -4.29 -7.50
CA GLN A 143 12.65 -5.69 -7.86
C GLN A 143 12.40 -5.90 -9.37
N GLU A 144 11.34 -5.29 -9.91
CA GLU A 144 11.02 -5.34 -11.34
C GLU A 144 12.17 -4.76 -12.18
N GLU A 145 12.74 -3.62 -11.78
CA GLU A 145 13.87 -2.99 -12.47
C GLU A 145 15.13 -3.87 -12.47
N PHE A 146 15.49 -4.45 -11.33
CA PHE A 146 16.69 -5.30 -11.25
C PHE A 146 16.48 -6.67 -11.89
N GLN A 147 15.24 -7.15 -11.99
CA GLN A 147 14.93 -8.42 -12.63
C GLN A 147 15.26 -8.38 -14.13
N GLU A 148 15.17 -7.22 -14.77
CA GLU A 148 15.63 -7.03 -16.16
C GLU A 148 17.17 -7.11 -16.29
N LEU A 149 17.91 -6.91 -15.21
CA LEU A 149 19.37 -6.98 -15.14
C LEU A 149 19.89 -8.31 -14.62
N GLU A 150 19.00 -9.30 -14.41
CA GLU A 150 19.39 -10.63 -13.97
C GLU A 150 20.35 -11.25 -15.00
N GLU A 151 21.42 -11.88 -14.51
CA GLU A 151 22.54 -12.41 -15.31
C GLU A 151 23.40 -11.35 -16.03
N GLU A 152 23.22 -10.06 -15.75
CA GLU A 152 24.09 -9.01 -16.28
C GLU A 152 25.23 -8.61 -15.32
N VAL A 153 26.29 -8.01 -15.87
CA VAL A 153 27.42 -7.51 -15.10
C VAL A 153 27.18 -6.06 -14.71
N VAL A 154 27.00 -5.82 -13.41
CA VAL A 154 26.74 -4.49 -12.84
C VAL A 154 27.95 -3.97 -12.08
N GLN A 155 28.06 -2.65 -11.96
CA GLN A 155 29.05 -2.03 -11.07
C GLN A 155 28.51 -2.01 -9.64
N ALA A 156 29.32 -2.49 -8.70
CA ALA A 156 28.96 -2.58 -7.29
C ALA A 156 30.05 -1.97 -6.41
N ARG A 157 29.66 -1.15 -5.44
CA ARG A 157 30.59 -0.52 -4.49
C ARG A 157 30.43 -1.12 -3.10
N VAL A 158 31.51 -1.54 -2.47
CA VAL A 158 31.47 -2.11 -1.12
C VAL A 158 30.98 -1.05 -0.11
N LEU A 159 29.90 -1.34 0.59
CA LEU A 159 29.34 -0.49 1.66
C LEU A 159 29.88 -0.89 3.02
N ARG A 160 29.69 -2.16 3.38
CA ARG A 160 30.06 -2.70 4.69
C ARG A 160 30.31 -4.20 4.61
N PHE A 161 30.89 -4.72 5.67
CA PHE A 161 31.07 -6.15 5.87
C PHE A 161 30.05 -6.64 6.88
N ASP A 162 29.41 -7.76 6.57
CA ASP A 162 28.68 -8.57 7.54
C ASP A 162 29.48 -9.85 7.81
N ARG A 163 29.08 -10.64 8.82
CA ARG A 163 29.88 -11.77 9.34
C ARG A 163 30.35 -12.76 8.28
N LYS A 164 29.58 -12.95 7.19
CA LYS A 164 29.86 -13.93 6.12
C LYS A 164 29.62 -13.40 4.70
N SER A 165 29.35 -12.10 4.56
CA SER A 165 29.02 -11.49 3.28
C SER A 165 29.54 -10.06 3.21
N VAL A 166 29.78 -9.60 2.00
CA VAL A 166 30.09 -8.20 1.73
C VAL A 166 28.79 -7.56 1.23
N ILE A 167 28.36 -6.48 1.88
CA ILE A 167 27.19 -5.72 1.41
C ILE A 167 27.70 -4.69 0.41
N MET A 168 27.14 -4.71 -0.79
CA MET A 168 27.53 -3.86 -1.89
C MET A 168 26.36 -2.97 -2.31
N ALA A 169 26.63 -1.72 -2.67
CA ALA A 169 25.70 -0.84 -3.34
C ALA A 169 25.76 -1.11 -4.84
N VAL A 170 24.64 -1.52 -5.42
CA VAL A 170 24.44 -1.68 -6.87
C VAL A 170 23.54 -0.56 -7.39
N ARG A 171 23.74 -0.18 -8.65
CA ARG A 171 22.88 0.76 -9.37
C ARG A 171 22.46 0.11 -10.68
N SER A 172 21.18 0.19 -10.99
CA SER A 172 20.65 -0.23 -12.29
C SER A 172 21.02 0.79 -13.38
N SER A 173 20.81 2.08 -13.11
CA SER A 173 21.17 3.18 -14.02
C SER A 173 21.70 4.40 -13.25
N PHE A 174 22.26 5.38 -13.97
CA PHE A 174 22.92 6.55 -13.37
C PHE A 174 21.98 7.43 -12.52
N ASP A 175 20.70 7.51 -12.91
CA ASP A 175 19.71 8.39 -12.28
C ASP A 175 18.90 7.70 -11.16
N LYS A 176 19.19 6.42 -10.88
CA LYS A 176 18.44 5.61 -9.93
C LYS A 176 19.17 5.46 -8.58
N PRO A 177 18.43 5.28 -7.48
CA PRO A 177 19.01 5.11 -6.16
C PRO A 177 19.86 3.82 -6.10
N GLU A 178 20.86 3.85 -5.21
CA GLU A 178 21.63 2.65 -4.88
C GLU A 178 20.78 1.67 -4.08
N VAL A 179 20.89 0.39 -4.42
CA VAL A 179 20.26 -0.72 -3.70
C VAL A 179 21.34 -1.57 -3.08
N GLU A 180 21.06 -2.13 -1.90
CA GLU A 180 21.99 -3.05 -1.24
C GLU A 180 21.83 -4.45 -1.83
N ALA A 181 22.94 -5.03 -2.27
CA ALA A 181 23.07 -6.42 -2.68
C ALA A 181 24.05 -7.15 -1.76
N ASP A 182 23.79 -8.43 -1.49
CA ASP A 182 24.71 -9.26 -0.73
C ASP A 182 25.67 -10.01 -1.68
N LEU A 183 26.96 -10.02 -1.32
CA LEU A 183 27.97 -10.85 -1.96
C LEU A 183 28.44 -11.91 -0.96
N PRO A 184 27.88 -13.14 -1.03
CA PRO A 184 28.25 -14.23 -0.12
C PRO A 184 29.71 -14.62 -0.24
N GLN A 185 30.34 -15.02 0.86
CA GLN A 185 31.75 -15.47 0.85
C GLN A 185 32.06 -16.57 -0.18
N LYS A 186 31.08 -17.43 -0.49
CA LYS A 186 31.23 -18.50 -1.48
C LYS A 186 31.33 -18.00 -2.93
N GLU A 187 30.83 -16.80 -3.19
CA GLU A 187 30.81 -16.19 -4.53
C GLU A 187 31.89 -15.10 -4.67
N GLN A 188 32.69 -14.88 -3.62
CA GLN A 188 33.82 -13.96 -3.64
C GLN A 188 35.03 -14.58 -4.34
N LEU A 189 35.78 -13.74 -5.05
CA LEU A 189 37.02 -14.16 -5.68
C LEU A 189 38.12 -14.32 -4.61
N PRO A 190 38.83 -15.47 -4.55
CA PRO A 190 39.82 -15.73 -3.50
C PRO A 190 40.98 -14.72 -3.43
N ASN A 191 41.28 -14.05 -4.55
CA ASN A 191 42.40 -13.13 -4.67
C ASN A 191 41.99 -11.66 -4.55
N ASP A 192 40.68 -11.36 -4.48
CA ASP A 192 40.20 -9.99 -4.41
C ASP A 192 40.19 -9.49 -2.96
N THR A 193 40.75 -8.29 -2.76
CA THR A 193 40.72 -7.62 -1.46
C THR A 193 39.59 -6.60 -1.44
N TYR A 194 38.42 -7.02 -0.96
CA TYR A 194 37.30 -6.12 -0.74
C TYR A 194 37.65 -5.09 0.34
N ARG A 195 37.40 -3.81 0.07
CA ARG A 195 37.56 -2.70 1.03
C ARG A 195 36.36 -1.78 0.96
N VAL A 196 35.92 -1.20 2.08
CA VAL A 196 34.83 -0.21 2.06
C VAL A 196 35.15 0.91 1.07
N GLY A 197 34.20 1.24 0.21
CA GLY A 197 34.32 2.26 -0.83
C GLY A 197 34.96 1.80 -2.15
N SER A 198 35.53 0.60 -2.21
CA SER A 198 36.06 0.04 -3.46
C SER A 198 34.92 -0.43 -4.39
N THR A 199 35.11 -0.25 -5.70
CA THR A 199 34.15 -0.61 -6.73
C THR A 199 34.64 -1.84 -7.48
N PHE A 200 33.73 -2.79 -7.71
CA PHE A 200 33.96 -4.01 -8.47
C PHE A 200 32.90 -4.16 -9.55
N LYS A 201 33.22 -4.95 -10.58
CA LYS A 201 32.21 -5.48 -11.49
C LYS A 201 31.78 -6.84 -10.96
N VAL A 202 30.48 -7.01 -10.76
CA VAL A 202 29.89 -8.25 -10.24
C VAL A 202 28.78 -8.71 -11.17
N LEU A 203 28.58 -10.02 -11.24
CA LEU A 203 27.45 -10.59 -11.96
C LEU A 203 26.23 -10.56 -11.03
N LEU A 204 25.12 -9.95 -11.47
CA LEU A 204 23.86 -10.00 -10.73
C LEU A 204 23.22 -11.36 -10.94
N LYS A 205 23.43 -12.28 -10.01
CA LYS A 205 22.98 -13.67 -10.16
C LYS A 205 21.48 -13.86 -9.94
N LYS A 206 20.90 -13.09 -9.02
CA LYS A 206 19.49 -13.18 -8.63
C LYS A 206 19.04 -11.89 -7.94
N VAL A 207 17.76 -11.58 -8.07
CA VAL A 207 17.02 -10.51 -7.37
C VAL A 207 16.05 -11.08 -6.35
#